data_AF-A0A940FBD9-F1
#
_entry.id   AF-A0A940FBD9-F1
#
_cell.length_a   1.000
_cell.length_b   1.000
_cell.length_c   1.000
_cell.angle_alpha   90.00
_cell.angle_beta   90.00
_cell.angle_gamma   90.00
#
_symmetry.space_group_name_H-M   'P 1'
#
loop_
_entity.id
_entity.type
_entity.pdbx_description
1 polymer ?
#
loop_
_entity_poly.entity_id
_entity_poly.type
_entity_poly.pdbx_seq_one_letter_code
_entity_poly.pdbx_strand_id
1 'polypeptide(L)'
;MSDLKAQHQRPDGALIERAMAGPPKVSARELGRRIGMSDARVRQIINGYSSQGGQVLTVHGPATTVARIALTLGITAQELRDVGRADAAEALVRIGPNSFAWKASETDDAKALERLVAEAAVKVAALKIELASAESQLDDLTRRLAQAGLEARRAKSTSPAMPPDDPAYRRAAELLVETAAEQVAMERESDPAARPDDMRDAQ
;
A
#
# COMPACT_ATOMS: atom_id res chain seq x y z
N MET A 1 -21.92 30.74 30.74
CA MET A 1 -21.57 29.30 30.81
C MET A 1 -20.13 29.05 31.27
N SER A 2 -19.19 29.99 31.07
CA SER A 2 -17.79 29.82 31.45
C SER A 2 -17.55 29.59 32.95
N ASP A 3 -18.34 30.22 33.83
CA ASP A 3 -18.12 30.12 35.28
C ASP A 3 -18.47 28.74 35.86
N LEU A 4 -19.55 28.12 35.40
CA LEU A 4 -19.93 26.76 35.82
C LEU A 4 -18.91 25.72 35.38
N LYS A 5 -18.36 25.90 34.18
CA LYS A 5 -17.31 25.03 33.67
C LYS A 5 -16.02 25.19 34.46
N ALA A 6 -15.60 26.41 34.79
CA ALA A 6 -14.42 26.63 35.62
C ALA A 6 -14.53 25.97 37.01
N GLN A 7 -15.74 25.88 37.56
CA GLN A 7 -16.00 25.27 38.86
C GLN A 7 -16.02 23.73 38.85
N HIS A 8 -16.44 23.11 37.74
CA HIS A 8 -16.69 21.67 37.67
C HIS A 8 -15.80 20.90 36.70
N GLN A 9 -15.09 21.59 35.80
CA GLN A 9 -14.22 20.95 34.83
C GLN A 9 -13.07 20.26 35.53
N ARG A 10 -12.93 18.96 35.25
CA ARG A 10 -11.86 18.14 35.80
C ARG A 10 -10.60 18.23 34.92
N PRO A 11 -9.41 17.93 35.47
CA PRO A 11 -8.15 17.97 34.72
C PRO A 11 -8.16 17.13 33.43
N ASP A 12 -8.83 15.97 33.46
CA ASP A 12 -9.01 15.10 32.29
C ASP A 12 -9.96 15.70 31.24
N GLY A 13 -11.03 16.37 31.67
CA GLY A 13 -11.91 17.13 30.78
C GLY A 13 -11.17 18.27 30.08
N ALA A 14 -10.31 19.00 30.81
CA ALA A 14 -9.47 20.04 30.23
C ALA A 14 -8.41 19.48 29.25
N LEU A 15 -7.81 18.33 29.56
CA LEU A 15 -6.89 17.64 28.66
C LEU A 15 -7.58 17.24 27.34
N ILE A 16 -8.76 16.64 27.41
CA ILE A 16 -9.56 16.25 26.25
C ILE A 16 -9.91 17.47 25.40
N GLU A 17 -10.35 18.56 26.04
CA GLU A 17 -10.69 19.78 25.32
C GLU A 17 -9.50 20.40 24.58
N ARG A 18 -8.31 20.43 25.21
CA ARG A 18 -7.09 20.89 24.54
C ARG A 18 -6.73 20.01 23.34
N ALA A 19 -6.83 18.69 23.48
CA ALA A 19 -6.55 17.76 22.39
C ALA A 19 -7.54 17.96 21.22
N MET A 20 -8.82 18.19 21.51
CA MET A 20 -9.84 18.50 20.49
C MET A 20 -9.60 19.84 19.78
N ALA A 21 -9.01 20.81 20.46
CA ALA A 21 -8.68 22.12 19.90
C ALA A 21 -7.40 22.11 19.02
N GLY A 22 -6.56 21.07 19.15
CA GLY A 22 -5.37 20.86 18.35
C GLY A 22 -5.68 20.46 16.89
N PRO A 23 -4.69 20.47 15.99
CA PRO A 23 -4.85 20.00 14.61
C PRO A 23 -4.76 18.46 14.51
N PRO A 24 -5.71 17.79 13.83
CA PRO A 24 -6.94 18.33 13.24
C PRO A 24 -7.99 18.63 14.32
N LYS A 25 -8.70 19.75 14.18
CA LYS A 25 -9.75 20.14 15.14
C LYS A 25 -10.90 19.15 15.10
N VAL A 26 -11.28 18.63 16.26
CA VAL A 26 -12.39 17.67 16.41
C VAL A 26 -13.51 18.31 17.22
N SER A 27 -14.72 18.34 16.67
CA SER A 27 -15.90 18.81 17.41
C SER A 27 -16.45 17.72 18.34
N ALA A 28 -17.18 18.09 19.40
CA ALA A 28 -17.81 17.12 20.31
C ALA A 28 -18.80 16.19 19.59
N ARG A 29 -19.51 16.72 18.59
CA ARG A 29 -20.40 15.94 17.71
C ARG A 29 -19.63 14.89 16.92
N GLU A 30 -18.50 15.28 16.34
CA GLU A 30 -17.65 14.38 15.56
C GLU A 30 -17.01 13.31 16.44
N LEU A 31 -16.46 13.71 17.59
CA LEU A 31 -15.92 12.77 18.58
C LEU A 31 -16.98 11.77 19.02
N GLY A 32 -18.20 12.25 19.31
CA GLY A 32 -19.35 11.40 19.66
C GLY A 32 -19.65 10.35 18.60
N ARG A 33 -19.67 10.73 17.31
CA ARG A 33 -19.84 9.78 16.20
C ARG A 33 -18.76 8.71 16.19
N ARG A 34 -17.48 9.09 16.34
CA ARG A 34 -16.34 8.16 16.30
C ARG A 34 -16.39 7.11 17.40
N ILE A 35 -16.90 7.46 18.59
CA ILE A 35 -16.91 6.57 19.76
C ILE A 35 -18.30 6.00 20.10
N GLY A 36 -19.31 6.25 19.26
CA GLY A 36 -20.69 5.79 19.48
C GLY A 36 -21.37 6.45 20.69
N MET A 37 -21.18 7.76 20.88
CA MET A 37 -21.72 8.54 22.00
C MET A 37 -22.46 9.80 21.51
N SER A 38 -23.47 10.25 22.26
CA SER A 38 -24.14 11.51 21.96
C SER A 38 -23.24 12.72 22.23
N ASP A 39 -23.38 13.79 21.43
CA ASP A 39 -22.66 15.07 21.63
C ASP A 39 -22.86 15.59 23.06
N ALA A 40 -24.10 15.56 23.57
CA ALA A 40 -24.43 15.97 24.92
C ALA A 40 -23.61 15.21 25.98
N ARG A 41 -23.46 13.89 25.84
CA ARG A 41 -22.69 13.08 26.79
C ARG A 41 -21.19 13.36 26.70
N VAL A 42 -20.66 13.58 25.50
CA VAL A 42 -19.27 14.01 25.30
C VAL A 42 -19.01 15.35 26.03
N ARG A 43 -19.89 16.33 25.85
CA ARG A 43 -19.77 17.63 26.53
C ARG A 43 -19.87 17.53 28.04
N GLN A 44 -20.76 16.66 28.57
CA GLN A 44 -20.86 16.44 30.01
C GLN A 44 -19.56 15.92 30.61
N ILE A 45 -18.89 14.99 29.91
CA ILE A 45 -17.61 14.43 30.35
C ILE A 45 -16.52 15.51 30.31
N ILE A 46 -16.44 16.29 29.23
CA ILE A 46 -15.45 17.36 29.06
C ILE A 46 -15.64 18.46 30.09
N ASN A 47 -16.88 18.89 30.31
CA ASN A 47 -17.22 19.95 31.24
C ASN A 47 -17.19 19.50 32.70
N GLY A 48 -17.23 18.19 32.96
CA GLY A 48 -17.29 17.63 34.32
C GLY A 48 -18.64 17.80 35.01
N TYR A 49 -19.70 18.22 34.29
CA TYR A 49 -21.04 18.37 34.86
C TYR A 49 -22.16 18.13 33.84
N SER A 50 -23.37 17.91 34.35
CA SER A 50 -24.62 17.85 33.60
C SER A 50 -25.67 18.73 34.27
N SER A 51 -26.47 19.45 33.48
CA SER A 51 -27.63 20.18 33.97
C SER A 51 -28.90 19.39 33.62
N GLN A 52 -29.60 18.87 34.62
CA GLN A 52 -30.88 18.17 34.45
C GLN A 52 -31.89 18.71 35.45
N GLY A 53 -33.08 19.09 34.99
CA GLY A 53 -34.14 19.60 35.86
C GLY A 53 -33.76 20.85 36.68
N GLY A 54 -32.86 21.69 36.18
CA GLY A 54 -32.37 22.89 36.88
C GLY A 54 -31.28 22.62 37.94
N GLN A 55 -30.87 21.36 38.14
CA GLN A 55 -29.78 20.99 39.04
C GLN A 55 -28.49 20.70 38.27
N VAL A 56 -27.35 21.12 38.83
CA VAL A 56 -26.02 20.83 38.32
C VAL A 56 -25.46 19.61 39.04
N LEU A 57 -25.25 18.53 38.28
CA LEU A 57 -24.68 17.28 38.77
C LEU A 57 -23.24 17.15 38.26
N THR A 58 -22.32 16.84 39.17
CA THR A 58 -20.93 16.55 38.78
C THR A 58 -20.90 15.22 38.01
N VAL A 59 -20.23 15.22 36.86
CA VAL A 59 -20.09 14.06 35.99
C VAL A 59 -18.63 13.60 36.00
N HIS A 60 -18.44 12.34 36.35
CA HIS A 60 -17.16 11.67 36.16
C HIS A 60 -17.26 10.69 34.98
N GLY A 61 -16.40 10.87 33.98
CA GLY A 61 -16.33 9.96 32.83
C GLY A 61 -15.80 8.59 33.26
N PRO A 62 -16.51 7.49 32.98
CA PRO A 62 -16.00 6.14 33.26
C PRO A 62 -14.64 5.91 32.60
N ALA A 63 -13.74 5.20 33.27
CA ALA A 63 -12.37 4.94 32.81
C ALA A 63 -12.29 4.46 31.36
N THR A 64 -13.12 3.46 31.00
CA THR A 64 -13.19 2.89 29.64
C THR A 64 -13.68 3.89 28.60
N THR A 65 -14.52 4.85 28.99
CA THR A 65 -15.01 5.90 28.10
C THR A 65 -13.95 6.95 27.86
N VAL A 66 -13.29 7.40 28.93
CA VAL A 66 -12.18 8.35 28.82
C VAL A 66 -11.03 7.76 28.03
N ALA A 67 -10.74 6.47 28.21
CA ALA A 67 -9.75 5.75 27.40
C ALA A 67 -10.10 5.71 25.91
N ARG A 68 -11.37 5.48 25.53
CA ARG A 68 -11.80 5.53 24.12
C ARG A 68 -11.66 6.94 23.52
N ILE A 69 -12.01 7.97 24.29
CA ILE A 69 -11.82 9.37 23.88
C ILE A 69 -10.33 9.65 23.69
N ALA A 70 -9.49 9.26 24.65
CA ALA A 70 -8.05 9.45 24.62
C ALA A 70 -7.43 8.80 23.39
N LEU A 71 -7.77 7.53 23.11
CA LEU A 71 -7.31 6.83 21.92
C LEU A 71 -7.70 7.56 20.62
N THR A 72 -8.95 8.04 20.53
CA THR A 72 -9.45 8.75 19.34
C THR A 72 -8.74 10.09 19.11
N LEU A 73 -8.30 10.75 20.17
CA LEU A 73 -7.62 12.05 20.14
C LEU A 73 -6.10 11.94 20.19
N GLY A 74 -5.53 10.73 20.22
CA GLY A 74 -4.09 10.51 20.34
C GLY A 74 -3.49 10.87 21.71
N ILE A 75 -4.31 10.99 22.75
CA ILE A 75 -3.84 11.23 24.12
C ILE A 75 -3.21 9.94 24.66
N THR A 76 -2.01 10.07 25.18
CA THR A 76 -1.21 8.95 25.69
C THR A 76 -1.63 8.52 27.09
N ALA A 77 -1.27 7.28 27.46
CA ALA A 77 -1.48 6.78 28.81
C ALA A 77 -0.72 7.60 29.86
N GLN A 78 0.43 8.18 29.50
CA GLN A 78 1.21 9.02 30.42
C GLN A 78 0.49 10.34 30.71
N GLU A 79 -0.01 11.03 29.67
CA GLU A 79 -0.78 12.27 29.86
C GLU A 79 -2.02 12.05 30.74
N LEU A 80 -2.67 10.89 30.62
CA LEU A 80 -3.79 10.51 31.50
C LEU A 80 -3.34 10.31 32.96
N ARG A 81 -2.18 9.70 33.22
CA ARG A 81 -1.62 9.58 34.57
C ARG A 81 -1.26 10.94 35.16
N ASP A 82 -0.68 11.81 34.35
CA ASP A 82 -0.24 13.14 34.78
C ASP A 82 -1.42 14.01 35.25
N VAL A 83 -2.63 13.79 34.70
CA VAL A 83 -3.87 14.45 35.15
C VAL A 83 -4.66 13.65 36.20
N GLY A 84 -4.05 12.62 36.80
CA GLY A 84 -4.63 11.83 37.88
C GLY A 84 -5.66 10.77 37.45
N ARG A 85 -5.65 10.34 36.19
CA ARG A 85 -6.53 9.29 35.63
C ARG A 85 -5.79 8.00 35.32
N ALA A 86 -5.14 7.43 36.33
CA ALA A 86 -4.47 6.13 36.20
C ALA A 86 -5.42 5.00 35.77
N ASP A 87 -6.68 5.04 36.24
CA ASP A 87 -7.76 4.12 35.87
C ASP A 87 -8.04 4.12 34.34
N ALA A 88 -8.11 5.31 33.75
CA ALA A 88 -8.30 5.47 32.31
C ALA A 88 -7.04 5.11 31.53
N ALA A 89 -5.85 5.40 32.06
CA ALA A 89 -4.58 4.99 31.46
C ALA A 89 -4.47 3.45 31.35
N GLU A 90 -4.83 2.73 32.41
CA GLU A 90 -4.89 1.26 32.40
C GLU A 90 -5.93 0.71 31.41
N ALA A 91 -7.09 1.36 31.32
CA ALA A 91 -8.09 1.02 30.32
C ALA A 91 -7.57 1.26 28.89
N LEU A 92 -6.84 2.37 28.65
CA LEU A 92 -6.25 2.69 27.35
C LEU A 92 -5.22 1.65 26.91
N VAL A 93 -4.35 1.21 27.83
CA VAL A 93 -3.36 0.14 27.55
C VAL A 93 -4.05 -1.17 27.20
N ARG A 94 -5.14 -1.52 27.88
CA ARG A 94 -5.92 -2.75 27.60
C ARG A 94 -6.65 -2.72 26.27
N ILE A 95 -7.15 -1.55 25.88
CA ILE A 95 -7.79 -1.32 24.58
C ILE A 95 -6.71 -1.46 23.49
N GLY A 96 -5.58 -0.77 23.63
CA GLY A 96 -4.49 -0.84 22.65
C GLY A 96 -4.84 -0.21 21.30
N PRO A 97 -3.84 0.01 20.42
CA PRO A 97 -4.05 0.69 19.13
C PRO A 97 -4.85 -0.14 18.12
N ASN A 98 -4.93 -1.47 18.31
CA ASN A 98 -5.57 -2.39 17.37
C ASN A 98 -7.03 -2.74 17.71
N SER A 99 -7.60 -2.25 18.82
CA SER A 99 -8.97 -2.61 19.20
C SER A 99 -10.05 -1.64 18.67
N PHE A 100 -9.81 -0.98 17.54
CA PHE A 100 -10.85 -0.26 16.79
C PHE A 100 -11.85 -1.24 16.15
N ALA A 101 -12.45 -2.13 16.95
CA ALA A 101 -13.65 -2.86 16.59
C ALA A 101 -14.85 -1.97 16.93
N TRP A 102 -15.13 -1.00 16.05
CA TRP A 102 -16.23 -0.06 16.21
C TRP A 102 -17.46 -0.53 15.43
N LYS A 103 -18.58 -0.63 16.16
CA LYS A 103 -19.85 -1.24 15.76
C LYS A 103 -20.88 -0.26 15.16
N ALA A 104 -20.46 0.87 14.57
CA ALA A 104 -21.41 1.93 14.17
C ALA A 104 -21.37 2.41 12.70
N SER A 105 -20.44 1.91 11.86
CA SER A 105 -20.57 1.95 10.38
C SER A 105 -20.40 0.56 9.72
N GLU A 106 -20.37 -0.48 10.55
CA GLU A 106 -19.81 -1.80 10.25
C GLU A 106 -20.52 -2.56 9.12
N THR A 107 -21.66 -2.11 8.59
CA THR A 107 -22.26 -2.77 7.43
C THR A 107 -21.79 -2.23 6.09
N ASP A 108 -21.56 -0.92 5.94
CA ASP A 108 -21.30 -0.36 4.61
C ASP A 108 -19.82 -0.34 4.29
N ASP A 109 -18.98 0.02 5.25
CA ASP A 109 -17.52 0.01 5.08
C ASP A 109 -16.97 -1.43 5.04
N ALA A 110 -17.52 -2.35 5.83
CA ALA A 110 -17.11 -3.75 5.79
C ALA A 110 -17.53 -4.43 4.48
N LYS A 111 -18.73 -4.14 3.97
CA LYS A 111 -19.16 -4.61 2.64
C LYS A 111 -18.33 -3.99 1.52
N ALA A 112 -17.92 -2.72 1.65
CA ALA A 112 -17.03 -2.09 0.69
C ALA A 112 -15.65 -2.75 0.68
N LEU A 113 -15.09 -3.06 1.85
CA LEU A 113 -13.84 -3.82 1.99
C LEU A 113 -13.98 -5.24 1.43
N GLU A 114 -15.07 -5.94 1.74
CA GLU A 114 -15.33 -7.28 1.22
C GLU A 114 -15.43 -7.29 -0.32
N ARG A 115 -16.07 -6.28 -0.92
CA ARG A 115 -16.09 -6.09 -2.38
C ARG A 115 -14.70 -5.85 -2.95
N LEU A 116 -13.90 -4.99 -2.33
CA LEU A 116 -12.52 -4.72 -2.77
C LEU A 116 -11.65 -5.97 -2.69
N VAL A 117 -11.80 -6.76 -1.62
CA VAL A 117 -11.07 -8.03 -1.46
C VAL A 117 -11.51 -9.04 -2.52
N ALA A 118 -12.81 -9.15 -2.80
CA ALA A 118 -13.32 -10.02 -3.86
C ALA A 118 -12.82 -9.59 -5.25
N GLU A 119 -12.81 -8.30 -5.55
CA GLU A 119 -12.26 -7.76 -6.80
C GLU A 119 -10.76 -8.05 -6.92
N ALA A 120 -10.00 -7.85 -5.84
CA ALA A 120 -8.57 -8.16 -5.80
C ALA A 120 -8.31 -9.66 -6.02
N ALA A 121 -9.12 -10.54 -5.43
CA ALA A 121 -9.00 -11.99 -5.61
C ALA A 121 -9.20 -12.41 -7.07
N VAL A 122 -10.17 -11.80 -7.77
CA VAL A 122 -10.39 -12.03 -9.22
C VAL A 122 -9.18 -11.58 -10.04
N LYS A 123 -8.62 -10.40 -9.76
CA LYS A 123 -7.42 -9.91 -10.45
C LYS A 123 -6.21 -10.81 -10.22
N VAL A 124 -6.02 -11.28 -8.98
CA VAL A 124 -4.95 -12.23 -8.65
C VAL A 124 -5.12 -13.55 -9.39
N ALA A 125 -6.36 -14.05 -9.54
CA ALA A 125 -6.62 -15.25 -10.31
C ALA A 125 -6.29 -15.07 -11.80
N ALA A 126 -6.66 -13.93 -12.40
CA ALA A 126 -6.32 -13.61 -13.78
C ALA A 126 -4.80 -13.55 -14.01
N LEU A 127 -4.07 -12.85 -13.13
CA LEU A 127 -2.61 -12.75 -13.22
C LEU A 127 -1.91 -14.11 -13.09
N LYS A 128 -2.46 -15.04 -12.29
CA LYS A 128 -1.93 -16.41 -12.19
C LYS A 128 -2.09 -17.19 -13.50
N ILE A 129 -3.19 -16.99 -14.22
CA ILE A 129 -3.42 -17.64 -15.53
C ILE A 129 -2.44 -17.08 -16.56
N GLU A 130 -2.25 -15.75 -16.58
CA GLU A 130 -1.27 -15.11 -17.46
C GLU A 130 0.15 -15.60 -17.18
N LEU A 131 0.53 -15.72 -15.90
CA LEU A 131 1.83 -16.26 -15.50
C LEU A 131 2.03 -17.70 -15.99
N ALA A 132 1.05 -18.58 -15.79
CA ALA A 132 1.13 -19.97 -16.26
C ALA A 132 1.23 -20.06 -17.80
N SER A 133 0.57 -19.15 -18.52
CA SER A 133 0.69 -19.05 -19.98
C SER A 133 2.11 -18.64 -20.40
N ALA A 134 2.69 -17.64 -19.73
CA ALA A 134 4.04 -17.17 -19.99
C ALA A 134 5.10 -18.25 -19.70
N GLU A 135 4.92 -19.02 -18.61
CA GLU A 135 5.79 -20.16 -18.27
C GLU A 135 5.75 -21.24 -19.36
N SER A 136 4.56 -21.58 -19.87
CA SER A 136 4.40 -22.54 -20.97
C SER A 136 5.08 -22.07 -22.28
N GLN A 137 5.00 -20.77 -22.59
CA GLN A 137 5.71 -20.18 -23.74
C GLN A 137 7.23 -20.28 -23.60
N LEU A 138 7.76 -20.05 -22.39
CA LEU A 138 9.18 -20.18 -22.11
C LEU A 138 9.68 -21.63 -22.28
N ASP A 139 8.89 -22.60 -21.82
CA ASP A 139 9.19 -24.03 -22.00
C ASP A 139 9.17 -24.45 -23.48
N ASP A 140 8.25 -23.90 -24.28
CA ASP A 140 8.21 -24.16 -25.72
C ASP A 140 9.44 -23.57 -26.43
N LEU A 141 9.80 -22.32 -26.12
CA LEU A 141 11.02 -21.69 -26.66
C LEU A 141 12.28 -22.47 -26.29
N THR A 142 12.37 -22.93 -25.04
CA THR A 142 13.49 -23.74 -24.57
C THR A 142 13.60 -25.05 -25.36
N ARG A 143 12.46 -25.72 -25.61
CA ARG A 143 12.41 -26.93 -26.44
C ARG A 143 12.82 -26.67 -27.89
N ARG A 144 12.37 -25.57 -28.50
CA ARG A 144 12.75 -25.19 -29.88
C ARG A 144 14.25 -24.90 -30.00
N LEU A 145 14.83 -24.19 -29.03
CA LEU A 145 16.28 -23.93 -29.00
C LEU A 145 17.08 -25.23 -28.86
N ALA A 146 16.63 -26.17 -28.02
CA ALA A 146 17.26 -27.47 -27.90
C ALA A 146 17.20 -28.28 -29.20
N GLN A 147 16.05 -28.28 -29.89
CA GLN A 147 15.89 -28.95 -31.19
C GLN A 147 16.77 -28.33 -32.26
N ALA A 148 16.77 -27.01 -32.41
CA ALA A 148 17.63 -26.30 -33.35
C ALA A 148 19.12 -26.59 -33.10
N GLY A 149 19.53 -26.66 -31.83
CA GLY A 149 20.89 -27.04 -31.45
C GLY A 149 21.26 -28.47 -31.86
N LEU A 150 20.34 -29.42 -31.74
CA LEU A 150 20.54 -30.80 -32.19
C LEU A 150 20.60 -30.89 -33.73
N GLU A 151 19.74 -30.17 -34.44
CA GLU A 151 19.74 -30.09 -35.89
C GLU A 151 21.05 -29.49 -36.42
N ALA A 152 21.53 -28.41 -35.82
CA ALA A 152 22.82 -27.81 -36.17
C ALA A 152 24.00 -28.79 -35.96
N ARG A 153 23.99 -29.55 -34.86
CA ARG A 153 25.00 -30.60 -34.61
C ARG A 153 24.90 -31.74 -35.63
N ARG A 154 23.68 -32.16 -35.98
CA ARG A 154 23.45 -33.22 -36.97
C ARG A 154 23.93 -32.77 -38.35
N ALA A 155 23.55 -31.58 -38.79
CA ALA A 155 24.01 -30.99 -40.06
C ALA A 155 25.54 -30.90 -40.12
N LYS A 156 26.20 -30.50 -39.02
CA LYS A 156 27.67 -30.48 -38.92
C LYS A 156 28.30 -31.88 -39.01
N SER A 157 27.63 -32.92 -38.49
CA SER A 157 28.13 -34.30 -38.55
C SER A 157 27.90 -35.00 -39.89
N THR A 158 26.87 -34.59 -40.64
CA THR A 158 26.57 -35.13 -41.99
C THR A 158 27.20 -34.33 -43.12
N SER A 159 27.82 -33.18 -42.81
CA SER A 159 28.65 -32.49 -43.79
C SER A 159 29.83 -33.41 -44.12
N PRO A 160 29.99 -33.83 -45.39
CA PRO A 160 31.14 -34.63 -45.76
C PRO A 160 32.38 -33.85 -45.36
N ALA A 161 33.34 -34.51 -44.71
CA ALA A 161 34.65 -33.94 -44.46
C ALA A 161 35.31 -33.70 -45.83
N MET A 162 34.99 -32.55 -46.46
CA MET A 162 35.65 -32.10 -47.66
C MET A 162 37.11 -31.86 -47.29
N PRO A 163 38.06 -32.49 -47.97
CA PRO A 163 39.47 -32.27 -47.68
C PRO A 163 39.78 -30.78 -47.86
N PRO A 164 40.53 -30.16 -46.95
CA PRO A 164 40.81 -28.72 -46.97
C PRO A 164 41.55 -28.25 -48.23
N ASP A 165 42.06 -29.18 -49.02
CA ASP A 165 42.74 -28.92 -50.29
C ASP A 165 41.81 -28.89 -51.52
N ASP A 166 40.51 -29.18 -51.36
CA ASP A 166 39.56 -29.12 -52.48
C ASP A 166 39.29 -27.66 -52.88
N PRO A 167 39.52 -27.26 -54.15
CA PRO A 167 39.24 -25.90 -54.63
C PRO A 167 37.76 -25.49 -54.46
N ALA A 168 36.82 -26.44 -54.44
CA ALA A 168 35.42 -26.16 -54.14
C ALA A 168 35.20 -25.76 -52.66
N TYR A 169 36.03 -26.27 -51.73
CA TYR A 169 35.99 -25.87 -50.33
C TYR A 169 36.45 -24.42 -50.13
N ARG A 170 37.55 -24.02 -50.78
CA ARG A 170 38.06 -22.63 -50.72
C ARG A 170 37.04 -21.63 -51.26
N ARG A 171 36.42 -21.95 -52.41
CA ARG A 171 35.40 -21.10 -53.02
C ARG A 171 34.14 -20.97 -52.15
N ALA A 172 33.73 -22.05 -51.49
CA ALA A 172 32.62 -22.00 -50.54
C ALA A 172 32.96 -21.18 -49.29
N ALA A 173 34.20 -21.26 -48.78
CA ALA A 173 34.65 -20.45 -47.64
C ALA A 173 34.72 -18.95 -47.98
N GLU A 174 35.18 -18.59 -49.18
CA GLU A 174 35.20 -17.20 -49.67
C GLU A 174 33.79 -16.62 -49.74
N LEU A 175 32.83 -17.36 -50.31
CA LEU A 175 31.42 -16.94 -50.39
C LEU A 175 30.78 -16.74 -49.01
N LEU A 176 31.14 -17.57 -48.02
CA LEU A 176 30.67 -17.42 -46.63
C LEU A 176 31.22 -16.16 -45.95
N VAL A 177 32.48 -15.81 -46.23
CA VAL A 177 33.09 -14.57 -45.71
C VAL A 177 32.44 -13.35 -46.36
N GLU A 178 32.18 -13.41 -47.67
CA GLU A 178 31.53 -12.34 -48.43
C GLU A 178 30.09 -12.10 -47.93
N THR A 179 29.30 -13.15 -47.76
CA THR A 179 27.93 -13.05 -47.23
C THR A 179 27.90 -12.59 -45.76
N ALA A 180 28.84 -13.01 -44.93
CA ALA A 180 28.96 -12.50 -43.55
C ALA A 180 29.31 -11.01 -43.52
N ALA A 181 30.15 -10.52 -44.44
CA ALA A 181 30.47 -9.11 -44.57
C ALA A 181 29.25 -8.28 -45.01
N GLU A 182 28.44 -8.80 -45.94
CA GLU A 182 27.19 -8.17 -46.36
C GLU A 182 26.17 -8.07 -45.22
N GLN A 183 26.01 -9.10 -44.40
CA GLN A 183 25.09 -9.07 -43.25
C GLN A 183 25.53 -8.05 -42.20
N VAL A 184 26.83 -7.96 -41.89
CA VAL A 184 27.35 -6.95 -40.95
C VAL A 184 27.19 -5.53 -41.51
N ALA A 185 27.32 -5.34 -42.82
CA ALA A 185 27.04 -4.04 -43.46
C ALA A 185 25.55 -3.66 -43.35
N MET A 186 24.66 -4.62 -43.60
CA MET A 186 23.21 -4.42 -43.54
C MET A 186 22.71 -4.14 -42.11
N GLU A 187 23.28 -4.80 -41.09
CA GLU A 187 22.98 -4.51 -39.68
C GLU A 187 23.48 -3.14 -39.25
N ARG A 188 24.67 -2.69 -39.72
CA ARG A 188 25.18 -1.34 -39.45
C ARG A 188 24.33 -0.24 -40.09
N GLU A 189 23.74 -0.49 -41.26
CA GLU A 189 22.85 0.46 -41.94
C GLU A 189 21.45 0.49 -41.31
N SER A 190 21.03 -0.62 -40.69
CA SER A 190 19.73 -0.76 -40.03
C SER A 190 19.72 -0.28 -38.57
N ASP A 191 20.88 -0.03 -37.95
CA ASP A 191 20.97 0.49 -36.58
C ASP A 191 20.61 1.98 -36.51
N PRO A 192 19.44 2.36 -35.97
CA PRO A 192 19.00 3.75 -35.90
C PRO A 192 19.85 4.60 -34.94
N ALA A 193 20.69 3.99 -34.10
CA ALA A 193 21.57 4.69 -33.16
C ALA A 193 22.89 5.18 -33.80
N ALA A 194 23.22 4.74 -35.01
CA ALA A 194 24.45 5.14 -35.72
C ALA A 194 24.29 6.39 -36.59
N ARG A 195 23.09 6.99 -36.66
CA ARG A 195 22.92 8.30 -37.31
C ARG A 195 23.50 9.38 -36.40
N PRO A 196 24.61 10.04 -36.78
CA PRO A 196 25.10 11.17 -36.01
C PRO A 196 23.98 12.21 -35.91
N ASP A 197 23.85 12.75 -34.70
CA ASP A 197 22.84 13.67 -34.20
C ASP A 197 22.91 15.02 -34.95
N ASP A 198 22.67 15.03 -36.26
CA ASP A 198 22.61 16.21 -37.15
C ASP A 198 21.29 16.95 -36.95
N MET A 199 21.00 17.38 -35.73
CA MET A 199 19.78 18.14 -35.38
C MET A 199 20.00 19.12 -34.22
N ARG A 200 21.23 19.59 -34.00
CA ARG A 200 21.52 20.72 -33.09
C ARG A 200 22.19 21.86 -33.83
N ASP A 201 21.48 22.48 -34.77
CA ASP A 201 21.74 23.86 -35.22
C ASP A 201 20.53 24.39 -36.01
N ALA A 202 19.47 24.76 -35.31
CA ALA A 202 18.44 25.68 -35.82
C ALA A 202 17.72 26.36 -34.65
N GLN A 203 18.28 27.53 -34.29
CA GLN A 203 17.65 28.78 -33.81
C GLN A 203 16.33 28.73 -33.05
#